data_AF-A0A7S0KD46-F1
#
_entry.id   AF-A0A7S0KD46-F1
#
_cell.length_a   1.000
_cell.length_b   1.000
_cell.length_c   1.000
_cell.angle_alpha   90.00
_cell.angle_beta   90.00
_cell.angle_gamma   90.00
#
_symmetry.space_group_name_H-M   'P 1'
#
loop_
_entity.id
_entity.type
_entity.pdbx_description
1 polymer ?
#
loop_
_entity_poly.entity_id
_entity_poly.type
_entity_poly.pdbx_seq_one_letter_code
_entity_poly.pdbx_strand_id
1 'polypeptide(L)'
;ASAGDRPARAMPGFDLTARKGDVPLGRRRVDEEERQRVSSEEYLATHNLELYLREAVKHASRCAAVRDPGGVNPNAHIEAAAEYFQAVNLGRHVAGREWAFVQATERNQLAFLHDCRRAWCSTPTTMSARDWHGALRLQCPDLPFAVLKAAHDACFRTGRASSSADEGEGEGAAAGEGAAVDFRR
;
A
#
# COMPACT_ATOMS: atom_id res chain seq x y z
N ALA A 1 -21.46 -59.38 18.21
CA ALA A 1 -21.79 -58.57 17.02
C ALA A 1 -21.39 -57.13 17.32
N SER A 2 -20.52 -56.59 16.47
CA SER A 2 -19.88 -55.29 16.62
C SER A 2 -20.82 -54.15 16.22
N ALA A 3 -20.95 -53.15 17.08
CA ALA A 3 -21.41 -51.79 16.79
C ALA A 3 -20.41 -50.91 17.55
N GLY A 4 -19.50 -50.17 16.92
CA GLY A 4 -19.74 -49.16 15.90
C GLY A 4 -19.12 -47.87 16.44
N ASP A 5 -17.79 -47.88 16.62
CA ASP A 5 -17.05 -46.76 17.21
C ASP A 5 -16.70 -45.76 16.10
N ARG A 6 -17.35 -44.60 16.11
CA ARG A 6 -17.00 -43.48 15.22
C ARG A 6 -15.95 -42.63 15.93
N PRO A 7 -14.84 -42.24 15.28
CA PRO A 7 -13.88 -41.34 15.89
C PRO A 7 -14.53 -39.97 16.14
N ALA A 8 -14.49 -39.53 17.39
CA ALA A 8 -14.91 -38.21 17.80
C ALA A 8 -14.14 -37.14 17.00
N ARG A 9 -14.91 -36.30 16.31
CA ARG A 9 -14.45 -35.17 15.51
C ARG A 9 -13.76 -34.16 16.44
N ALA A 10 -12.45 -33.98 16.30
CA ALA A 10 -11.69 -32.95 17.00
C ALA A 10 -12.27 -31.57 16.65
N MET A 11 -12.80 -30.88 17.66
CA MET A 11 -13.23 -29.48 17.56
C MET A 11 -11.99 -28.58 17.64
N PRO A 12 -11.86 -27.55 16.78
CA PRO A 12 -10.75 -26.62 16.86
C PRO A 12 -10.95 -25.69 18.06
N GLY A 13 -9.98 -25.64 18.97
CA GLY A 13 -9.93 -24.60 20.00
C GLY A 13 -9.48 -25.03 21.39
N PHE A 14 -9.07 -26.28 21.62
CA PHE A 14 -8.60 -26.70 22.94
C PHE A 14 -7.23 -27.37 22.84
N ASP A 15 -6.19 -26.61 23.19
CA ASP A 15 -4.82 -27.10 23.30
C ASP A 15 -4.67 -27.92 24.59
N LEU A 16 -4.45 -29.22 24.45
CA LEU A 16 -4.29 -30.17 25.57
C LEU A 16 -2.93 -30.04 26.27
N THR A 17 -2.06 -29.12 25.83
CA THR A 17 -0.75 -28.87 26.44
C THR A 17 -0.76 -27.73 27.47
N ALA A 18 -1.88 -27.01 27.62
CA ALA A 18 -2.02 -25.91 28.57
C ALA A 18 -1.86 -26.40 30.02
N ARG A 19 -0.91 -25.81 30.76
CA ARG A 19 -0.69 -26.11 32.18
C ARG A 19 -1.65 -25.30 33.04
N LYS A 20 -1.98 -25.81 34.23
CA LYS A 20 -2.84 -25.14 35.22
C LYS A 20 -2.22 -23.79 35.62
N GLY A 21 -2.67 -22.70 34.98
CA GLY A 21 -2.13 -21.36 35.13
C GLY A 21 -2.09 -20.55 33.84
N ASP A 22 -2.22 -21.20 32.68
CA ASP A 22 -2.26 -20.52 31.38
C ASP A 22 -3.61 -19.83 31.18
N VAL A 23 -3.66 -18.54 31.50
CA VAL A 23 -4.77 -17.67 31.09
C VAL A 23 -4.61 -17.45 29.59
N PRO A 24 -5.63 -17.69 28.75
CA PRO A 24 -5.54 -17.43 27.32
C PRO A 24 -5.23 -15.94 27.14
N LEU A 25 -4.00 -15.63 26.73
CA LEU A 25 -3.61 -14.27 26.41
C LEU A 25 -4.43 -13.87 25.18
N GLY A 26 -5.24 -12.81 25.29
CA GLY A 26 -5.94 -12.26 24.13
C GLY A 26 -4.92 -11.89 23.05
N ARG A 27 -5.29 -12.00 21.76
CA ARG A 27 -4.38 -11.75 20.61
C ARG A 27 -3.47 -10.54 20.79
N ARG A 28 -3.99 -9.42 21.31
CA ARG A 28 -3.20 -8.22 21.62
C ARG A 28 -2.00 -8.45 22.53
N ARG A 29 -2.17 -9.26 23.59
CA ARG A 29 -1.14 -9.52 24.60
C ARG A 29 -0.13 -10.54 24.11
N VAL A 30 -0.55 -11.49 23.27
CA VAL A 30 0.35 -12.36 22.50
C VAL A 30 1.20 -11.51 21.55
N ASP A 31 0.59 -10.62 20.76
CA ASP A 31 1.32 -9.75 19.84
C ASP A 31 2.27 -8.77 20.58
N GLU A 32 1.93 -8.39 21.81
CA GLU A 32 2.74 -7.52 22.67
C GLU A 32 3.92 -8.27 23.28
N GLU A 33 3.72 -9.51 23.74
CA GLU A 33 4.81 -10.39 24.19
C GLU A 33 5.74 -10.78 23.04
N GLU A 34 5.22 -11.08 21.84
CA GLU A 34 6.05 -11.32 20.66
C GLU A 34 6.85 -10.06 20.28
N ARG A 35 6.25 -8.87 20.36
CA ARG A 35 6.97 -7.59 20.18
C ARG A 35 8.08 -7.37 21.21
N GLN A 36 7.87 -7.81 22.45
CA GLN A 36 8.86 -7.69 23.53
C GLN A 36 9.98 -8.73 23.44
N ARG A 37 9.77 -9.84 22.70
CA ARG A 37 10.81 -10.85 22.43
C ARG A 37 11.82 -10.39 21.38
N VAL A 38 11.39 -9.52 20.47
CA VAL A 38 12.26 -8.90 19.46
C VAL A 38 13.14 -7.86 20.15
N SER A 39 14.43 -7.87 19.86
CA SER A 39 15.33 -6.85 20.39
C SER A 39 14.91 -5.47 19.87
N SER A 40 15.16 -4.40 20.65
CA SER A 40 14.78 -3.04 20.21
C SER A 40 15.42 -2.68 18.87
N GLU A 41 16.66 -3.11 18.63
CA GLU A 41 17.37 -2.89 17.37
C GLU A 41 16.71 -3.61 16.19
N GLU A 42 16.35 -4.88 16.37
CA GLU A 42 15.67 -5.68 15.35
C GLU A 42 14.28 -5.11 15.03
N TYR A 43 13.55 -4.62 16.04
CA TYR A 43 12.25 -3.99 15.84
C TYR A 43 12.38 -2.70 15.01
N LEU A 44 13.37 -1.85 15.34
CA LEU A 44 13.66 -0.62 14.62
C LEU A 44 14.04 -0.89 13.15
N ALA A 45 14.89 -1.89 12.91
CA ALA A 45 15.32 -2.28 11.57
C ALA A 45 14.16 -2.84 10.73
N THR A 46 13.40 -3.79 11.29
CA THR A 46 12.26 -4.44 10.61
C THR A 46 11.22 -3.41 10.14
N HIS A 47 10.98 -2.37 10.92
CA HIS A 47 9.96 -1.36 10.63
C HIS A 47 10.52 -0.09 9.99
N ASN A 48 11.82 -0.05 9.65
CA ASN A 48 12.50 1.12 9.11
C ASN A 48 12.29 2.39 9.97
N LEU A 49 12.20 2.24 11.29
CA LEU A 49 11.83 3.34 12.20
C LEU A 49 12.91 4.41 12.28
N GLU A 50 14.17 4.05 12.05
CA GLU A 50 15.27 5.03 12.02
C GLU A 50 15.07 6.07 10.92
N LEU A 51 14.60 5.64 9.73
CA LEU A 51 14.25 6.54 8.63
C LEU A 51 13.18 7.53 9.08
N TYR A 52 12.07 7.03 9.64
CA TYR A 52 10.94 7.86 10.05
C TYR A 52 11.28 8.79 11.22
N LEU A 53 12.10 8.35 12.17
CA LEU A 53 12.59 9.20 13.26
C LEU A 53 13.45 10.34 12.72
N ARG A 54 14.38 10.05 11.81
CA ARG A 54 15.24 11.06 11.19
C ARG A 54 14.41 12.08 10.41
N GLU A 55 13.39 11.62 9.70
CA GLU A 55 12.47 12.49 8.95
C GLU A 55 11.55 13.30 9.85
N ALA A 56 11.09 12.74 10.98
CA ALA A 56 10.31 13.45 11.99
C ALA A 56 11.12 14.62 12.57
N VAL A 57 12.40 14.40 12.88
CA VAL A 57 13.30 15.46 13.39
C VAL A 57 13.50 16.55 12.33
N LYS A 58 13.74 16.19 11.06
CA LYS A 58 13.84 17.17 9.96
C LYS A 58 12.54 17.96 9.77
N HIS A 59 11.39 17.29 9.89
CA HIS A 59 10.09 17.94 9.79
C HIS A 59 9.87 18.90 10.97
N ALA A 60 10.14 18.45 12.19
CA ALA A 60 10.01 19.25 13.40
C ALA A 60 10.92 20.48 13.40
N SER A 61 12.16 20.37 12.90
CA SER A 61 13.06 21.52 12.80
C SER A 61 12.58 22.54 11.76
N ARG A 62 12.12 22.08 10.59
CA ARG A 62 11.55 22.96 9.56
C ARG A 62 10.27 23.66 10.02
N CYS A 63 9.36 22.93 10.65
CA CYS A 63 8.09 23.48 11.12
C CYS A 63 8.30 24.45 12.28
N ALA A 64 9.18 24.15 13.23
CA ALA A 64 9.50 25.07 14.31
C ALA A 64 10.14 26.36 13.79
N ALA A 65 11.07 26.27 12.82
CA ALA A 65 11.68 27.46 12.20
C ALA A 65 10.65 28.40 11.52
N VAL A 66 9.51 27.86 11.07
CA VAL A 66 8.43 28.63 10.43
C VAL A 66 7.38 29.11 11.45
N ARG A 67 6.96 28.24 12.37
CA ARG A 67 5.86 28.50 13.31
C ARG A 67 6.30 29.26 14.55
N ASP A 68 7.53 29.05 15.00
CA ASP A 68 8.11 29.69 16.18
C ASP A 68 9.60 30.00 15.97
N PRO A 69 9.92 31.01 15.15
CA PRO A 69 11.31 31.39 14.86
C PRO A 69 12.09 31.83 16.12
N GLY A 70 11.37 32.23 17.17
CA GLY A 70 11.94 32.70 18.43
C GLY A 70 12.14 31.59 19.48
N GLY A 71 11.67 30.37 19.22
CA GLY A 71 11.78 29.24 20.15
C GLY A 71 11.07 29.48 21.49
N VAL A 72 9.99 30.26 21.48
CA VAL A 72 9.22 30.62 22.68
C VAL A 72 8.41 29.43 23.19
N ASN A 73 7.91 28.59 22.29
CA ASN A 73 7.13 27.41 22.61
C ASN A 73 8.03 26.15 22.63
N PRO A 74 8.35 25.61 23.82
CA PRO A 74 9.17 24.41 23.93
C PRO A 74 8.50 23.16 23.33
N ASN A 75 7.18 23.17 23.13
CA ASN A 75 6.42 22.02 22.62
C ASN A 75 6.29 22.01 21.09
N ALA A 76 6.68 23.08 20.39
CA ALA A 76 6.50 23.19 18.94
C ALA A 76 7.15 22.03 18.17
N HIS A 77 8.31 21.57 18.62
CA HIS A 77 9.00 20.42 18.02
C HIS A 77 8.28 19.09 18.27
N ILE A 78 7.68 18.92 19.46
CA ILE A 78 6.94 17.70 19.82
C ILE A 78 5.66 17.60 18.99
N GLU A 79 4.92 18.70 18.88
CA GLU A 79 3.70 18.78 18.06
C GLU A 79 4.01 18.52 16.59
N ALA A 80 5.05 19.15 16.03
CA ALA A 80 5.46 18.92 14.66
C ALA A 80 5.94 17.47 14.41
N ALA A 81 6.66 16.87 15.36
CA ALA A 81 7.03 15.45 15.25
C ALA A 81 5.79 14.53 15.28
N ALA A 82 4.81 14.83 16.13
CA ALA A 82 3.55 14.10 16.18
C ALA A 82 2.75 14.25 14.87
N GLU A 83 2.69 15.46 14.31
CA GLU A 83 2.09 15.72 12.99
C GLU A 83 2.74 14.89 11.89
N TYR A 84 4.07 14.75 11.91
CA TYR A 84 4.78 13.90 10.95
C TYR A 84 4.35 12.43 11.07
N PHE A 85 4.33 11.86 12.27
CA PHE A 85 3.91 10.47 12.45
C PHE A 85 2.44 10.26 12.09
N GLN A 86 1.59 11.26 12.33
CA GLN A 86 0.22 11.22 11.86
C GLN A 86 0.14 11.24 10.32
N ALA A 87 0.98 12.02 9.65
CA ALA A 87 1.08 11.99 8.19
C ALA A 87 1.57 10.62 7.67
N VAL A 88 2.51 9.98 8.37
CA VAL A 88 2.97 8.62 8.07
C VAL A 88 1.84 7.60 8.23
N ASN A 89 1.02 7.73 9.27
CA ASN A 89 -0.15 6.88 9.49
C ASN A 89 -1.21 7.05 8.39
N LEU A 90 -1.41 8.28 7.91
CA LEU A 90 -2.34 8.59 6.83
C LEU A 90 -1.77 8.40 5.41
N GLY A 91 -0.50 8.00 5.29
CA GLY A 91 0.18 7.83 4.00
C GLY A 91 0.35 9.14 3.22
N ARG A 92 0.48 10.28 3.90
CA ARG A 92 0.62 11.62 3.29
C ARG A 92 2.06 12.14 3.28
N HIS A 93 2.97 11.45 3.97
CA HIS A 93 4.38 11.88 4.16
C HIS A 93 5.26 11.78 2.91
N VAL A 94 4.76 11.15 1.85
CA VAL A 94 5.48 10.91 0.58
C VAL A 94 5.20 11.96 -0.50
N ALA A 95 4.18 12.81 -0.32
CA ALA A 95 3.83 13.81 -1.32
C ALA A 95 4.95 14.84 -1.49
N GLY A 96 5.34 15.11 -2.74
CA GLY A 96 6.41 16.04 -3.09
C GLY A 96 7.82 15.55 -2.75
N ARG A 97 7.99 14.26 -2.43
CA ARG A 97 9.28 13.66 -2.07
C ARG A 97 9.99 13.10 -3.29
N GLU A 98 11.32 13.03 -3.16
CA GLU A 98 12.20 12.39 -4.13
C GLU A 98 11.91 10.89 -4.28
N TRP A 99 12.14 10.36 -5.47
CA TRP A 99 11.85 8.97 -5.83
C TRP A 99 12.66 7.99 -4.98
N ALA A 100 13.90 8.34 -4.63
CA ALA A 100 14.73 7.55 -3.71
C ALA A 100 14.04 7.36 -2.35
N PHE A 101 13.36 8.38 -1.82
CA PHE A 101 12.61 8.28 -0.58
C PHE A 101 11.35 7.40 -0.75
N VAL A 102 10.65 7.53 -1.88
CA VAL A 102 9.48 6.70 -2.19
C VAL A 102 9.86 5.22 -2.25
N GLN A 103 11.01 4.89 -2.85
CA GLN A 103 11.47 3.51 -2.97
C GLN A 103 12.07 2.92 -1.70
N ALA A 104 12.48 3.76 -0.74
CA ALA A 104 13.24 3.34 0.44
C ALA A 104 12.54 2.28 1.30
N THR A 105 11.20 2.29 1.36
CA THR A 105 10.43 1.31 2.13
C THR A 105 9.14 0.94 1.40
N GLU A 106 8.66 -0.28 1.63
CA GLU A 106 7.37 -0.74 1.09
C GLU A 106 6.21 0.19 1.54
N ARG A 107 6.25 0.64 2.79
CA ARG A 107 5.27 1.60 3.32
C ARG A 107 5.24 2.91 2.52
N ASN A 108 6.40 3.42 2.11
CA ASN A 108 6.48 4.63 1.29
C ASN A 108 5.92 4.38 -0.12
N GLN A 109 6.21 3.22 -0.71
CA GLN A 109 5.69 2.84 -2.02
C GLN A 109 4.15 2.74 -2.00
N LEU A 110 3.58 2.09 -0.97
CA LEU A 110 2.13 1.98 -0.80
C LEU A 110 1.47 3.34 -0.55
N ALA A 111 2.08 4.18 0.29
CA ALA A 111 1.62 5.54 0.52
C ALA A 111 1.60 6.36 -0.79
N PHE A 112 2.62 6.19 -1.63
CA PHE A 112 2.71 6.90 -2.91
C PHE A 112 1.61 6.45 -3.88
N LEU A 113 1.38 5.15 -4.01
CA LEU A 113 0.27 4.61 -4.82
C LEU A 113 -1.10 5.07 -4.30
N HIS A 114 -1.29 5.09 -2.99
CA HIS A 114 -2.50 5.61 -2.37
C HIS A 114 -2.71 7.10 -2.65
N ASP A 115 -1.66 7.91 -2.55
CA ASP A 115 -1.72 9.35 -2.86
C ASP A 115 -2.02 9.60 -4.34
N CYS A 116 -1.35 8.85 -5.24
CA CYS A 116 -1.59 8.90 -6.67
C CYS A 116 -3.04 8.52 -7.01
N ARG A 117 -3.55 7.42 -6.44
CA ARG A 117 -4.94 7.01 -6.61
C ARG A 117 -5.90 8.09 -6.12
N ARG A 118 -5.62 8.71 -4.97
CA ARG A 118 -6.47 9.77 -4.42
C ARG A 118 -6.47 11.02 -5.31
N ALA A 119 -5.33 11.40 -5.86
CA ALA A 119 -5.21 12.58 -6.71
C ALA A 119 -5.81 12.39 -8.11
N TRP A 120 -5.69 11.17 -8.66
CA TRP A 120 -5.99 10.88 -10.07
C TRP A 120 -7.14 9.87 -10.26
N CYS A 121 -7.99 9.64 -9.25
CA CYS A 121 -9.08 8.66 -9.33
C CYS A 121 -10.13 8.99 -10.40
N SER A 122 -10.32 10.27 -10.70
CA SER A 122 -11.29 10.76 -11.70
C SER A 122 -10.68 10.90 -13.10
N THR A 123 -9.41 10.59 -13.25
CA THR A 123 -8.68 10.78 -14.52
C THR A 123 -8.96 9.62 -15.47
N PRO A 124 -9.29 9.88 -16.75
CA PRO A 124 -9.55 8.83 -17.72
C PRO A 124 -8.32 7.92 -17.91
N THR A 125 -8.54 6.61 -17.95
CA THR A 125 -7.50 5.58 -18.09
C THR A 125 -6.80 5.56 -19.45
N THR A 126 -7.23 6.39 -20.40
CA THR A 126 -6.71 6.46 -21.78
C THR A 126 -5.47 7.33 -21.94
N MET A 127 -4.90 7.86 -20.86
CA MET A 127 -3.69 8.69 -20.92
C MET A 127 -2.45 7.90 -21.39
N SER A 128 -1.62 8.55 -22.20
CA SER A 128 -0.35 7.97 -22.64
C SER A 128 0.63 7.87 -21.46
N ALA A 129 1.64 7.01 -21.58
CA ALA A 129 2.68 6.88 -20.55
C ALA A 129 3.41 8.22 -20.29
N ARG A 130 3.55 9.09 -21.30
CA ARG A 130 4.16 10.42 -21.14
C ARG A 130 3.26 11.38 -20.38
N ASP A 131 1.96 11.34 -20.60
CA ASP A 131 1.01 12.21 -19.90
C ASP A 131 0.91 11.80 -18.43
N TRP A 132 0.87 10.49 -18.16
CA TRP A 132 0.99 9.97 -16.80
C TRP A 132 2.30 10.40 -16.14
N HIS A 133 3.40 10.45 -16.90
CA HIS A 133 4.70 10.88 -16.36
C HIS A 133 4.66 12.33 -15.94
N GLY A 134 4.14 13.20 -16.79
CA GLY A 134 3.95 14.62 -16.47
C GLY A 134 3.05 14.82 -15.26
N ALA A 135 1.93 14.08 -15.18
CA ALA A 135 1.00 14.16 -14.06
C ALA A 135 1.64 13.71 -12.74
N LEU A 136 2.24 12.52 -12.71
CA LEU A 136 2.82 11.95 -11.49
C LEU A 136 4.05 12.73 -10.99
N ARG A 137 4.69 13.53 -11.85
CA ARG A 137 5.76 14.44 -11.43
C ARG A 137 5.29 15.57 -10.51
N LEU A 138 3.99 15.84 -10.44
CA LEU A 138 3.42 16.75 -9.45
C LEU A 138 3.48 16.15 -8.03
N GLN A 139 3.41 14.83 -7.91
CA GLN A 139 3.55 14.12 -6.63
C GLN A 139 5.00 13.72 -6.34
N CYS A 140 5.79 13.35 -7.35
CA CYS A 140 7.18 12.93 -7.21
C CYS A 140 8.05 13.53 -8.35
N PRO A 141 8.80 14.61 -8.10
CA PRO A 141 9.38 15.46 -9.16
C PRO A 141 10.44 14.77 -10.04
N ASP A 142 11.11 13.76 -9.50
CA ASP A 142 12.20 13.00 -10.11
C ASP A 142 11.81 11.55 -10.47
N LEU A 143 10.50 11.25 -10.54
CA LEU A 143 9.99 9.93 -10.94
C LEU A 143 10.62 9.48 -12.27
N PRO A 144 11.30 8.32 -12.32
CA PRO A 144 11.91 7.82 -13.55
C PRO A 144 10.86 7.40 -14.58
N PHE A 145 10.97 7.90 -15.81
CA PHE A 145 10.05 7.54 -16.89
C PHE A 145 10.03 6.03 -17.18
N ALA A 146 11.18 5.35 -17.04
CA ALA A 146 11.29 3.91 -17.27
C ALA A 146 10.39 3.08 -16.34
N VAL A 147 10.30 3.49 -15.06
CA VAL A 147 9.44 2.81 -14.07
C VAL A 147 7.98 2.95 -14.45
N LEU A 148 7.56 4.17 -14.80
CA LEU A 148 6.19 4.42 -15.20
C LEU A 148 5.84 3.71 -16.51
N LYS A 149 6.73 3.74 -17.51
CA LYS A 149 6.52 3.05 -18.78
C LYS A 149 6.34 1.55 -18.54
N ALA A 150 7.17 0.94 -17.70
CA ALA A 150 7.04 -0.47 -17.37
C ALA A 150 5.70 -0.79 -16.68
N ALA A 151 5.25 0.06 -15.75
CA ALA A 151 3.95 -0.08 -15.08
C ALA A 151 2.77 0.09 -16.07
N HIS A 152 2.85 1.06 -16.97
CA HIS A 152 1.87 1.29 -18.04
C HIS A 152 1.80 0.06 -18.96
N ASP A 153 2.93 -0.39 -19.51
CA ASP A 153 2.99 -1.58 -20.38
C ASP A 153 2.47 -2.84 -19.67
N ALA A 154 2.70 -2.99 -18.36
CA ALA A 154 2.17 -4.09 -17.57
C ALA A 154 0.63 -4.03 -17.47
N CYS A 155 0.07 -2.86 -17.20
CA CYS A 155 -1.38 -2.64 -17.13
C CYS A 155 -2.11 -2.98 -18.45
N PHE A 156 -1.55 -2.53 -19.58
CA PHE A 156 -2.12 -2.84 -20.90
C PHE A 156 -2.00 -4.31 -21.28
N ARG A 157 -0.92 -4.99 -20.87
CA ARG A 157 -0.78 -6.45 -21.06
C ARG A 157 -1.81 -7.23 -20.25
N THR A 158 -2.03 -6.86 -18.99
CA THR A 158 -3.06 -7.48 -18.15
C THR A 158 -4.47 -7.25 -18.68
N GLY A 159 -4.77 -6.06 -19.22
CA GLY A 159 -6.07 -5.76 -19.84
C GLY A 159 -6.39 -6.59 -21.09
N ARG A 160 -5.35 -6.95 -21.87
CA ARG A 160 -5.49 -7.80 -23.06
C ARG A 160 -5.62 -9.29 -22.72
N ALA A 161 -5.04 -9.73 -21.60
CA ALA A 161 -5.22 -11.09 -21.09
C ALA A 161 -6.64 -11.31 -20.53
N SER A 162 -7.24 -10.30 -19.88
CA SER A 162 -8.62 -10.39 -19.40
C SER A 162 -9.69 -10.40 -20.50
N SER A 163 -9.37 -9.95 -21.72
CA SER A 163 -10.33 -9.93 -22.84
C SER A 163 -10.24 -11.15 -23.77
N SER A 164 -9.38 -12.12 -23.47
CA SER A 164 -9.19 -13.34 -24.29
C SER A 164 -9.60 -14.63 -23.57
N ALA A 165 -10.24 -14.52 -22.40
CA ALA A 165 -10.74 -15.65 -21.62
C ALA A 165 -12.28 -15.81 -21.70
N ASP A 166 -12.96 -15.08 -22.59
CA ASP A 166 -14.41 -15.13 -22.79
C ASP A 166 -14.77 -15.44 -24.26
N GLU A 167 -14.10 -16.45 -24.84
CA GLU A 167 -14.55 -17.08 -26.08
C GLU A 167 -14.59 -18.60 -25.86
N GLY A 168 -15.70 -19.07 -25.31
CA GLY A 168 -15.98 -20.48 -25.10
C GLY A 168 -17.49 -20.73 -25.05
N GLU A 169 -17.99 -21.32 -26.16
CA GLU A 169 -19.27 -22.01 -26.34
C GLU A 169 -20.47 -21.19 -26.86
N GLY A 170 -20.75 -21.37 -28.17
CA GLY A 170 -21.93 -20.86 -28.86
C GLY A 170 -21.97 -21.29 -30.33
N GLU A 171 -22.07 -22.59 -30.57
CA GLU A 171 -22.32 -23.18 -31.89
C GLU A 171 -23.77 -22.89 -32.34
N GLY A 172 -23.96 -22.29 -33.52
CA GLY A 172 -25.30 -22.05 -34.08
C GLY A 172 -25.29 -21.28 -35.40
N ALA A 173 -25.50 -22.01 -36.50
CA ALA A 173 -25.55 -21.54 -37.87
C ALA A 173 -26.69 -20.55 -38.18
N ALA A 174 -26.48 -19.62 -39.13
CA ALA A 174 -27.31 -19.38 -40.32
C ALA A 174 -26.86 -18.13 -41.10
N ALA A 175 -27.12 -18.18 -42.40
CA ALA A 175 -26.70 -17.26 -43.47
C ALA A 175 -27.34 -15.85 -43.41
N GLY A 176 -26.73 -14.89 -44.12
CA GLY A 176 -27.33 -13.58 -44.36
C GLY A 176 -26.39 -12.59 -45.08
N GLU A 177 -26.47 -12.61 -46.40
CA GLU A 177 -25.95 -11.64 -47.37
C GLU A 177 -26.44 -10.20 -47.10
N GLY A 178 -25.61 -9.15 -47.29
CA GLY A 178 -26.10 -7.77 -47.29
C GLY A 178 -25.09 -6.65 -47.02
N ALA A 179 -24.48 -6.18 -48.11
CA ALA A 179 -23.88 -4.88 -48.40
C ALA A 179 -23.85 -3.70 -47.39
N ALA A 180 -22.75 -2.94 -47.54
CA ALA A 180 -22.64 -1.47 -47.64
C ALA A 180 -21.89 -0.72 -46.53
N VAL A 181 -20.78 -0.12 -46.98
CA VAL A 181 -19.93 0.89 -46.35
C VAL A 181 -20.69 2.22 -46.24
N ASP A 182 -20.51 2.98 -45.17
CA ASP A 182 -20.37 4.44 -45.32
C ASP A 182 -19.47 5.07 -44.25
N PHE A 183 -18.61 5.95 -44.72
CA PHE A 183 -17.54 6.65 -44.00
C PHE A 183 -17.77 8.14 -44.25
N ARG A 184 -18.32 8.87 -43.27
CA ARG A 184 -18.14 10.31 -43.00
C ARG A 184 -19.34 10.89 -42.22
N ARG A 185 -19.04 11.57 -41.11
CA ARG A 185 -19.19 13.03 -41.05
C ARG A 185 -18.23 13.63 -40.03
#